data_AF-A0A537DP39-F1
#
_entry.id   AF-A0A537DP39-F1
#
_cell.length_a   1.000
_cell.length_b   1.000
_cell.length_c   1.000
_cell.angle_alpha   90.00
_cell.angle_beta   90.00
_cell.angle_gamma   90.00
#
_symmetry.space_group_name_H-M   'P 1'
#
loop_
_entity.id
_entity.type
_entity.pdbx_description
1 polymer ?
#
loop_
_entity_poly.entity_id
_entity_poly.type
_entity_poly.pdbx_seq_one_letter_code
_entity_poly.pdbx_strand_id
1 'polypeptide(L)'
;MSDKFTTARLSRGQDRFEILVKPQPALDYKLGKPISISQVLMIEEVYSDSGKGTRASEEKLQKNFGTIDAVKVAEEIMKSGELQLTTEQRRQLIDEKRRQIISIISRNAIDPRSGAPHPPLRIEQALEQIRISIDPYKSAEEQAKQVIEDLRPVLPIKMEQMRIAVKVFPEHAARAYNAFKSFGTVTREEWQPDGALVAVIEMPAGMYGSFTDRVSKMTQGTIQMKVLN
;
A
#
# COMPACT_ATOMS: atom_id res chain seq x y z
N MET A 1 17.96 26.30 3.95
CA MET A 1 17.22 27.41 3.29
C MET A 1 16.08 26.77 2.53
N SER A 2 14.86 27.29 2.71
CA SER A 2 13.58 26.63 2.41
C SER A 2 13.45 26.06 0.99
N ASP A 3 13.06 24.79 0.88
CA ASP A 3 12.52 24.19 -0.34
C ASP A 3 11.20 24.91 -0.71
N LYS A 4 11.29 26.08 -1.35
CA LYS A 4 10.10 26.88 -1.72
C LYS A 4 9.29 26.22 -2.84
N PHE A 5 9.94 25.40 -3.65
CA PHE A 5 9.33 24.72 -4.78
C PHE A 5 10.14 23.46 -5.13
N THR A 6 9.49 22.54 -5.83
CA THR A 6 10.10 21.41 -6.52
C THR A 6 9.60 21.36 -7.96
N THR A 7 10.07 20.41 -8.75
CA THR A 7 9.72 20.25 -10.16
C THR A 7 8.93 18.97 -10.41
N ALA A 8 7.94 19.03 -11.28
CA ALA A 8 7.38 17.85 -11.92
C ALA A 8 7.72 17.88 -13.41
N ARG A 9 8.11 16.72 -13.96
CA ARG A 9 8.62 16.60 -15.33
C ARG A 9 7.88 15.53 -16.12
N LEU A 10 7.66 15.80 -17.40
CA LEU A 10 7.11 14.84 -18.37
C LEU A 10 7.90 14.95 -19.68
N SER A 11 8.31 13.81 -20.24
CA SER A 11 8.94 13.75 -21.56
C SER A 11 7.97 13.15 -22.57
N ARG A 12 7.78 13.79 -23.71
CA ARG A 12 7.00 13.29 -24.85
C ARG A 12 7.87 13.34 -26.10
N GLY A 13 8.29 12.17 -26.58
CA GLY A 13 9.27 12.07 -27.67
C GLY A 13 10.60 12.73 -27.29
N GLN A 14 11.01 13.74 -28.05
CA GLN A 14 12.23 14.52 -27.79
C GLN A 14 11.99 15.77 -26.93
N ASP A 15 10.72 16.13 -26.70
CA ASP A 15 10.37 17.32 -25.93
C ASP A 15 10.25 17.00 -24.43
N ARG A 16 10.75 17.94 -23.61
CA ARG A 16 10.66 17.91 -22.15
C ARG A 16 9.81 19.07 -21.67
N PHE A 17 8.98 18.79 -20.68
CA PHE A 17 8.08 19.76 -20.06
C PHE A 17 8.22 19.66 -18.54
N GLU A 18 8.37 20.82 -17.90
CA GLU A 18 8.57 20.96 -16.47
C GLU A 18 7.63 22.02 -15.91
N ILE A 19 7.14 21.78 -14.69
CA ILE A 19 6.35 22.75 -13.93
C ILE A 19 6.97 22.93 -12.54
N LEU A 20 6.90 24.15 -12.03
CA LEU A 20 7.32 24.48 -10.66
C LEU A 20 6.11 24.32 -9.73
N VAL A 21 6.25 23.47 -8.73
CA VAL A 21 5.16 23.10 -7.81
C VAL A 21 5.58 23.24 -6.36
N LYS A 22 4.62 23.51 -5.48
CA LYS A 22 4.83 23.51 -4.03
C LYS A 22 4.99 22.06 -3.57
N PRO A 23 6.04 21.68 -2.82
CA PRO A 23 6.36 20.27 -2.57
C PRO A 23 5.22 19.48 -1.90
N GLN A 24 4.63 20.01 -0.82
CA GLN A 24 3.60 19.30 -0.08
C GLN A 24 2.26 19.21 -0.85
N PRO A 25 1.71 20.31 -1.39
CA PRO A 25 0.52 20.23 -2.25
C PRO A 25 0.70 19.31 -3.46
N ALA A 26 1.89 19.27 -4.08
CA ALA A 26 2.16 18.40 -5.22
C ALA A 26 2.13 16.91 -4.85
N LEU A 27 2.72 16.57 -3.70
CA LEU A 27 2.67 15.21 -3.18
C LEU A 27 1.23 14.80 -2.86
N ASP A 28 0.49 15.67 -2.17
CA ASP A 28 -0.92 15.45 -1.82
C ASP A 28 -1.80 15.23 -3.05
N TYR A 29 -1.58 16.02 -4.11
CA TYR A 29 -2.24 15.87 -5.40
C TYR A 29 -1.91 14.51 -6.05
N LYS A 30 -0.63 14.10 -6.06
CA LYS A 30 -0.22 12.78 -6.58
C LYS A 30 -0.82 11.61 -5.79
N LEU A 31 -1.07 11.80 -4.49
CA LEU A 31 -1.74 10.82 -3.62
C LEU A 31 -3.28 10.83 -3.77
N GLY A 32 -3.83 11.67 -4.65
CA GLY A 32 -5.27 11.72 -4.93
C GLY A 32 -6.09 12.51 -3.92
N LYS A 33 -5.47 13.35 -3.08
CA LYS A 33 -6.22 14.26 -2.19
C LYS A 33 -6.96 15.33 -3.01
N PRO A 34 -8.13 15.82 -2.55
CA PRO A 34 -8.94 16.80 -3.28
C PRO A 34 -8.32 18.21 -3.22
N ILE A 35 -7.24 18.43 -3.98
CA ILE A 35 -6.54 19.71 -4.14
C ILE A 35 -6.62 20.12 -5.61
N SER A 36 -6.83 21.42 -5.87
CA SER A 36 -6.81 21.93 -7.24
C SER A 36 -5.40 22.14 -7.74
N ILE A 37 -5.17 21.94 -9.04
CA ILE A 37 -3.84 22.09 -9.65
C ILE A 37 -3.28 23.51 -9.48
N SER A 38 -4.11 24.56 -9.47
CA SER A 38 -3.67 25.94 -9.22
C SER A 38 -3.08 26.14 -7.82
N GLN A 39 -3.52 25.36 -6.82
CA GLN A 39 -2.92 25.39 -5.48
C GLN A 39 -1.56 24.68 -5.44
N VAL A 40 -1.37 23.70 -6.32
CA VAL A 40 -0.13 22.92 -6.48
C VAL A 40 0.96 23.74 -7.16
N LEU A 41 0.59 24.46 -8.22
CA LEU A 41 1.53 25.28 -8.99
C LEU A 41 2.12 26.40 -8.12
N MET A 42 3.43 26.62 -8.28
CA MET A 42 4.11 27.80 -7.76
C MET A 42 3.97 28.96 -8.73
N ILE A 43 4.05 28.67 -10.03
CA ILE A 43 3.88 29.60 -11.15
C ILE A 43 3.05 28.87 -12.21
N GLU A 44 2.05 29.54 -12.78
CA GLU A 44 1.19 29.00 -13.84
C GLU A 44 1.89 29.05 -15.22
N GLU A 45 3.07 28.44 -15.30
CA GLU A 45 3.89 28.39 -16.51
C GLU A 45 4.49 27.00 -16.72
N VAL A 46 4.64 26.62 -17.99
CA VAL A 46 5.28 25.37 -18.40
C VAL A 46 6.64 25.68 -19.01
N TYR A 47 7.66 25.01 -18.50
CA TYR A 47 9.05 25.18 -18.88
C TYR A 47 9.51 24.01 -19.76
N SER A 48 10.47 24.26 -20.64
CA SER A 48 11.27 23.20 -21.26
C SER A 48 12.51 22.86 -20.42
N ASP A 49 13.00 23.85 -19.66
CA ASP A 49 14.05 23.71 -18.65
C ASP A 49 13.80 24.77 -17.56
N SER A 50 13.27 24.33 -16.42
CA SER A 50 12.94 25.22 -15.30
C SER A 50 14.18 25.73 -14.57
N GLY A 51 15.29 24.98 -14.58
CA GLY A 51 16.57 25.38 -14.00
C GLY A 51 17.21 26.56 -14.73
N LYS A 52 16.97 26.67 -16.04
CA LYS A 52 17.39 27.81 -16.88
C LYS A 52 16.29 28.85 -17.10
N GLY A 53 15.09 28.65 -16.57
CA GLY A 53 13.94 29.53 -16.79
C GLY A 53 13.44 29.56 -18.24
N THR A 54 13.72 28.53 -19.04
CA THR A 54 13.33 28.47 -20.46
C THR A 54 11.90 27.96 -20.59
N ARG A 55 10.98 28.80 -21.05
CA ARG A 55 9.57 28.45 -21.26
C ARG A 55 9.38 27.48 -22.42
N ALA A 56 8.34 26.64 -22.36
CA ALA A 56 7.93 25.83 -23.49
C ALA A 56 7.21 26.74 -24.52
N SER A 57 7.54 26.61 -25.80
CA SER A 57 6.86 27.34 -26.88
C SER A 57 5.43 26.84 -27.06
N GLU A 58 4.50 27.74 -27.39
CA GLU A 58 3.10 27.42 -27.65
C GLU A 58 2.92 26.31 -28.70
N GLU A 59 3.73 26.31 -29.76
CA GLU A 59 3.71 25.27 -30.79
C GLU A 59 3.95 23.87 -30.21
N LYS A 60 4.91 23.75 -29.27
CA LYS A 60 5.23 22.48 -28.61
C LYS A 60 4.13 22.05 -27.66
N LEU A 61 3.53 23.00 -26.94
CA LEU A 61 2.41 22.74 -26.04
C LEU A 61 1.19 22.25 -26.84
N GLN A 62 0.83 22.97 -27.90
CA GLN A 62 -0.28 22.60 -28.77
C GLN A 62 -0.04 21.25 -29.45
N LYS A 63 1.16 20.99 -29.96
CA LYS A 63 1.53 19.71 -30.60
C LYS A 63 1.44 18.53 -29.64
N ASN A 64 1.96 18.68 -28.42
CA ASN A 64 2.10 17.56 -27.48
C ASN A 64 0.87 17.37 -26.59
N PHE A 65 0.16 18.44 -26.23
CA PHE A 65 -0.95 18.40 -25.27
C PHE A 65 -2.30 18.82 -25.88
N GLY A 66 -2.32 19.34 -27.11
CA GLY A 66 -3.55 19.81 -27.76
C GLY A 66 -4.09 21.13 -27.18
N THR A 67 -3.34 21.77 -26.28
CA THR A 67 -3.72 23.02 -25.63
C THR A 67 -2.48 23.82 -25.23
N ILE A 68 -2.64 25.15 -25.16
CA ILE A 68 -1.65 26.09 -24.60
C ILE A 68 -1.98 26.51 -23.16
N ASP A 69 -3.08 26.00 -22.60
CA ASP A 69 -3.52 26.28 -21.24
C ASP A 69 -2.57 25.61 -20.23
N ALA A 70 -1.78 26.42 -19.53
CA ALA A 70 -0.76 25.95 -18.60
C ALA A 70 -1.35 25.09 -17.47
N VAL A 71 -2.58 25.37 -17.04
CA VAL A 71 -3.27 24.64 -15.97
C VAL A 71 -3.58 23.20 -16.43
N LYS A 72 -4.16 23.06 -17.62
CA LYS A 72 -4.47 21.74 -18.21
C LYS A 72 -3.22 20.93 -18.52
N VAL A 73 -2.18 21.60 -19.02
CA VAL A 73 -0.88 20.94 -19.25
C VAL A 73 -0.27 20.47 -17.94
N ALA A 74 -0.34 21.29 -16.88
CA ALA A 74 0.15 20.92 -15.56
C ALA A 74 -0.60 19.71 -14.96
N GLU A 75 -1.92 19.60 -15.16
CA GLU A 75 -2.68 18.41 -14.74
C GLU A 75 -2.16 17.14 -15.41
N GLU A 76 -1.90 17.20 -16.72
CA GLU A 76 -1.37 16.06 -17.47
C GLU A 76 0.07 15.71 -17.04
N ILE A 77 0.91 16.72 -16.78
CA ILE A 77 2.26 16.51 -16.23
C ILE A 77 2.19 15.89 -14.82
N MET A 78 1.29 16.34 -13.96
CA MET A 78 1.13 15.77 -12.62
C MET A 78 0.54 14.36 -12.66
N LYS A 79 -0.30 14.03 -13.64
CA LYS A 79 -0.88 12.70 -13.79
C LYS A 79 0.12 11.71 -14.36
N SER A 80 0.70 12.03 -15.50
CA SER A 80 1.51 11.11 -16.32
C SER A 80 3.03 11.28 -16.12
N GLY A 81 3.46 12.37 -15.49
CA GLY A 81 4.87 12.68 -15.25
C GLY A 81 5.38 12.25 -13.89
N GLU A 82 6.65 12.58 -13.66
CA GLU A 82 7.42 12.28 -12.47
C GLU A 82 7.56 13.54 -11.59
N LEU A 83 7.07 13.47 -10.35
CA LEU A 83 7.27 14.50 -9.34
C LEU A 83 8.64 14.29 -8.68
N GLN A 84 9.49 15.32 -8.72
CA GLN A 84 10.73 15.33 -7.94
C GLN A 84 10.38 15.56 -6.47
N LEU A 85 10.64 14.55 -5.65
CA LEU A 85 10.42 14.63 -4.20
C LEU A 85 11.63 15.26 -3.51
N THR A 86 11.39 16.03 -2.46
CA THR A 86 12.47 16.44 -1.56
C THR A 86 13.03 15.23 -0.82
N THR A 87 14.24 15.36 -0.26
CA THR A 87 14.89 14.31 0.53
C THR A 87 14.01 13.87 1.71
N GLU A 88 13.35 14.82 2.38
CA GLU A 88 12.48 14.54 3.51
C GLU A 88 11.19 13.81 3.08
N GLN A 89 10.55 14.25 2.01
CA GLN A 89 9.35 13.59 1.47
C GLN A 89 9.65 12.17 1.01
N ARG A 90 10.76 11.98 0.30
CA ARG A 90 11.20 10.64 -0.13
C ARG A 90 11.43 9.73 1.07
N ARG A 91 12.08 10.22 2.13
CA ARG A 91 12.32 9.46 3.36
C ARG A 91 10.99 9.06 4.03
N GLN A 92 10.05 10.00 4.16
CA GLN A 92 8.74 9.72 4.76
C GLN A 92 7.98 8.63 4.01
N LEU A 93 7.89 8.73 2.67
CA LEU A 93 7.21 7.72 1.86
C LEU A 93 7.88 6.34 1.97
N ILE A 94 9.21 6.29 2.01
CA ILE A 94 9.96 5.05 2.20
C ILE A 94 9.67 4.45 3.58
N ASP A 95 9.67 5.26 4.63
CA ASP A 95 9.41 4.79 6.00
C ASP A 95 7.95 4.30 6.17
N GLU A 96 6.98 4.99 5.57
CA GLU A 96 5.59 4.54 5.52
C GLU A 96 5.43 3.23 4.76
N LYS A 97 6.04 3.14 3.57
CA LYS A 97 6.04 1.93 2.75
C LYS A 97 6.70 0.76 3.48
N ARG A 98 7.81 1.01 4.18
CA ARG A 98 8.49 0.01 5.03
C ARG A 98 7.56 -0.56 6.08
N ARG A 99 6.84 0.30 6.81
CA ARG A 99 5.86 -0.13 7.83
C ARG A 99 4.73 -0.97 7.21
N GLN A 100 4.25 -0.58 6.03
CA GLN A 100 3.24 -1.35 5.30
C GLN A 100 3.77 -2.74 4.92
N ILE A 101 4.98 -2.83 4.36
CA ILE A 101 5.64 -4.08 4.02
C ILE A 101 5.79 -4.98 5.26
N ILE A 102 6.30 -4.45 6.37
CA ILE A 102 6.44 -5.20 7.63
C ILE A 102 5.09 -5.76 8.10
N SER A 103 4.03 -4.94 8.04
CA SER A 103 2.67 -5.35 8.41
C SER A 103 2.13 -6.46 7.51
N ILE A 104 2.34 -6.35 6.19
CA ILE A 104 1.95 -7.38 5.21
C ILE A 104 2.68 -8.68 5.49
N ILE A 105 3.99 -8.63 5.71
CA ILE A 105 4.80 -9.82 5.98
C ILE A 105 4.36 -10.49 7.29
N SER A 106 4.18 -9.72 8.37
CA SER A 106 3.76 -10.24 9.68
C SER A 106 2.40 -10.93 9.63
N ARG A 107 1.47 -10.43 8.82
CA ARG A 107 0.14 -11.03 8.66
C ARG A 107 0.14 -12.28 7.79
N ASN A 108 1.00 -12.32 6.77
CA ASN A 108 0.92 -13.36 5.74
C ASN A 108 1.95 -14.48 5.88
N ALA A 109 3.02 -14.25 6.63
CA ALA A 109 4.13 -15.19 6.75
C ALA A 109 4.33 -15.69 8.18
N ILE A 110 4.80 -16.94 8.27
CA ILE A 110 5.05 -17.64 9.54
C ILE A 110 6.48 -18.16 9.60
N ASP A 111 6.95 -18.45 10.82
CA ASP A 111 8.14 -19.26 11.02
C ASP A 111 7.78 -20.74 10.76
N PRO A 112 8.40 -21.41 9.78
CA PRO A 112 8.09 -22.81 9.48
C PRO A 112 8.42 -23.78 10.63
N ARG A 113 9.21 -23.34 11.62
CA ARG A 113 9.60 -24.17 12.77
C ARG A 113 8.54 -24.18 13.87
N SER A 114 7.90 -23.04 14.12
CA SER A 114 6.89 -22.89 15.18
C SER A 114 5.47 -22.83 14.66
N GLY A 115 5.28 -22.56 13.36
CA GLY A 115 3.98 -22.29 12.75
C GLY A 115 3.39 -20.93 13.13
N ALA A 116 4.10 -20.11 13.90
CA ALA A 116 3.62 -18.83 14.40
C ALA A 116 4.04 -17.65 13.50
N PRO A 117 3.25 -16.55 13.44
CA PRO A 117 3.64 -15.32 12.76
C PRO A 117 4.90 -14.70 13.37
N HIS A 118 5.69 -14.06 12.51
CA HIS A 118 6.81 -13.23 12.97
C HIS A 118 6.30 -11.88 13.50
N PRO A 119 6.67 -11.46 14.72
CA PRO A 119 6.33 -10.13 15.22
C PRO A 119 6.89 -9.02 14.32
N PRO A 120 6.19 -7.87 14.17
CA PRO A 120 6.66 -6.75 13.34
C PRO A 120 8.10 -6.32 13.65
N LEU A 121 8.44 -6.22 14.94
CA LEU A 121 9.80 -5.85 15.38
C LEU A 121 10.87 -6.85 14.92
N ARG A 122 10.54 -8.15 14.88
CA ARG A 122 11.48 -9.19 14.43
C ARG A 122 11.76 -9.09 12.93
N ILE A 123 10.75 -8.73 12.14
CA ILE A 123 10.86 -8.48 10.70
C ILE A 123 11.65 -7.21 10.47
N GLU A 124 11.37 -6.13 11.21
CA GLU A 124 12.10 -4.86 11.13
C GLU A 124 13.60 -5.06 11.36
N GLN A 125 13.98 -5.77 12.43
CA GLN A 125 15.38 -6.13 12.70
C GLN A 125 16.01 -6.97 11.59
N ALA A 126 15.25 -7.87 10.96
CA ALA A 126 15.75 -8.69 9.85
C ALA A 126 15.96 -7.83 8.59
N LEU A 127 15.09 -6.85 8.32
CA LEU A 127 15.23 -5.92 7.19
C LEU A 127 16.47 -5.04 7.30
N GLU A 128 16.86 -4.65 8.53
CA GLU A 128 18.09 -3.88 8.77
C GLU A 128 19.35 -4.67 8.38
N GLN A 129 19.32 -6.00 8.50
CA GLN A 129 20.47 -6.87 8.17
C GLN A 129 20.69 -7.00 6.66
N ILE A 130 19.63 -6.94 5.85
CA ILE A 130 19.70 -7.20 4.40
C ILE A 130 19.76 -5.93 3.54
N ARG A 131 19.81 -4.74 4.15
CA ARG A 131 19.94 -3.43 3.47
C ARG A 131 19.04 -3.29 2.23
N ILE A 132 17.76 -3.63 2.37
CA ILE A 132 16.80 -3.53 1.26
C ILE A 132 16.55 -2.06 0.88
N SER A 133 16.55 -1.80 -0.42
CA SER A 133 16.08 -0.56 -1.02
C SER A 133 14.58 -0.65 -1.28
N ILE A 134 13.80 0.24 -0.66
CA ILE A 134 12.34 0.32 -0.84
C ILE A 134 12.03 1.42 -1.85
N ASP A 135 11.19 1.08 -2.81
CA ASP A 135 10.68 2.00 -3.82
C ASP A 135 9.36 2.64 -3.33
N PRO A 136 9.28 3.97 -3.19
CA PRO A 136 8.06 4.64 -2.76
C PRO A 136 6.91 4.53 -3.78
N TYR A 137 7.20 4.33 -5.06
CA TYR A 137 6.21 4.31 -6.13
C TYR A 137 5.61 2.93 -6.41
N LYS A 138 6.28 1.85 -6.00
CA LYS A 138 5.73 0.50 -6.11
C LYS A 138 4.73 0.20 -5.00
N SER A 139 3.81 -0.74 -5.27
CA SER A 139 2.87 -1.22 -4.25
C SER A 139 3.61 -1.89 -3.10
N ALA A 140 3.02 -1.86 -1.90
CA ALA A 140 3.62 -2.51 -0.75
C ALA A 140 3.54 -4.05 -0.90
N GLU A 141 2.49 -4.54 -1.55
CA GLU A 141 2.22 -5.97 -1.79
C GLU A 141 3.23 -6.59 -2.75
N GLU A 142 3.54 -5.91 -3.86
CA GLU A 142 4.55 -6.38 -4.82
C GLU A 142 5.93 -6.42 -4.17
N GLN A 143 6.30 -5.35 -3.45
CA GLN A 143 7.58 -5.28 -2.75
C GLN A 143 7.66 -6.30 -1.61
N ALA A 144 6.58 -6.54 -0.87
CA ALA A 144 6.55 -7.53 0.20
C ALA A 144 6.90 -8.93 -0.30
N LYS A 145 6.45 -9.33 -1.51
CA LYS A 145 6.82 -10.62 -2.09
C LYS A 145 8.32 -10.74 -2.33
N GLN A 146 8.94 -9.71 -2.92
CA GLN A 146 10.38 -9.69 -3.15
C GLN A 146 11.16 -9.69 -1.83
N VAL A 147 10.74 -8.87 -0.88
CA VAL A 147 11.34 -8.74 0.45
C VAL A 147 11.32 -10.07 1.21
N ILE A 148 10.26 -10.87 1.07
CA ILE A 148 10.19 -12.20 1.70
C ILE A 148 11.28 -13.12 1.17
N GLU A 149 11.52 -13.13 -0.15
CA GLU A 149 12.59 -13.95 -0.74
C GLU A 149 13.97 -13.52 -0.22
N ASP A 150 14.20 -12.21 -0.14
CA ASP A 150 15.46 -11.63 0.34
C ASP A 150 15.67 -11.85 1.86
N LEU A 151 14.58 -12.03 2.63
CA LEU A 151 14.63 -12.33 4.06
C LEU A 151 14.95 -13.80 4.37
N ARG A 152 14.65 -14.74 3.47
CA ARG A 152 14.85 -16.19 3.71
C ARG A 152 16.25 -16.59 4.20
N PRO A 153 17.36 -15.97 3.74
CA PRO A 153 18.71 -16.31 4.24
C PRO A 153 18.95 -15.96 5.71
N VAL A 154 18.26 -14.93 6.24
CA VAL A 154 18.48 -14.41 7.61
C VAL A 154 17.33 -14.74 8.57
N LEU A 155 16.15 -15.01 8.03
CA LEU A 155 14.93 -15.29 8.78
C LEU A 155 14.17 -16.42 8.07
N PRO A 156 13.98 -17.59 8.71
CA PRO A 156 13.16 -18.65 8.14
C PRO A 156 11.71 -18.18 8.10
N ILE A 157 11.24 -17.93 6.89
CA ILE A 157 9.95 -17.30 6.62
C ILE A 157 9.28 -18.01 5.46
N LYS A 158 8.00 -18.34 5.63
CA LYS A 158 7.18 -18.99 4.61
C LYS A 158 5.81 -18.34 4.56
N MET A 159 5.32 -18.08 3.36
CA MET A 159 3.94 -17.68 3.11
C MET A 159 3.06 -18.92 3.16
N GLU A 160 2.05 -18.91 4.02
CA GLU A 160 1.16 -20.07 4.21
C GLU A 160 -0.28 -19.59 4.38
N GLN A 161 -1.19 -20.21 3.62
CA GLN A 161 -2.62 -20.07 3.81
C GLN A 161 -3.11 -21.26 4.61
N MET A 162 -4.07 -21.04 5.49
CA MET A 162 -4.71 -22.10 6.27
C MET A 162 -6.22 -22.04 6.12
N ARG A 163 -6.86 -23.21 6.25
CA ARG A 163 -8.31 -23.33 6.26
C ARG A 163 -8.77 -23.66 7.66
N ILE A 164 -9.79 -22.97 8.15
CA ILE A 164 -10.33 -23.16 9.50
C ILE A 164 -11.82 -23.38 9.38
N ALA A 165 -12.28 -24.53 9.86
CA ALA A 165 -13.70 -24.77 10.11
C ALA A 165 -14.08 -24.14 11.45
N VAL A 166 -15.15 -23.34 11.43
CA VAL A 166 -15.71 -22.70 12.61
C VAL A 166 -17.19 -23.05 12.75
N LYS A 167 -17.64 -23.36 13.97
CA LYS A 167 -19.06 -23.51 14.33
C LYS A 167 -19.41 -22.45 15.37
N VAL A 168 -20.34 -21.57 15.02
CA VAL A 168 -20.81 -20.47 15.87
C VAL A 168 -22.28 -20.67 16.21
N PHE A 169 -22.63 -20.46 17.48
CA PHE A 169 -24.01 -20.54 17.95
C PHE A 169 -24.90 -19.41 17.36
N PRO A 170 -26.23 -19.64 17.27
CA PRO A 170 -27.16 -18.72 16.61
C PRO A 170 -27.06 -17.26 17.12
N GLU A 171 -26.88 -17.10 18.43
CA GLU A 171 -26.82 -15.80 19.12
C GLU A 171 -25.69 -14.87 18.62
N HIS A 172 -24.66 -15.44 17.99
CA HIS A 172 -23.47 -14.70 17.56
C HIS A 172 -23.17 -14.86 16.07
N ALA A 173 -23.94 -15.67 15.33
CA ALA A 173 -23.68 -16.03 13.95
C ALA A 173 -23.56 -14.82 13.01
N ALA A 174 -24.49 -13.87 13.07
CA ALA A 174 -24.48 -12.68 12.20
C ALA A 174 -23.27 -11.77 12.46
N ARG A 175 -22.86 -11.61 13.73
CA ARG A 175 -21.70 -10.79 14.11
C ARG A 175 -20.38 -11.46 13.75
N ALA A 176 -20.28 -12.77 13.98
CA ALA A 176 -19.11 -13.57 13.66
C ALA A 176 -18.88 -13.63 12.14
N TYR A 177 -19.95 -13.74 11.36
CA TYR A 177 -19.86 -13.76 9.90
C TYR A 177 -19.18 -12.51 9.31
N ASN A 178 -19.54 -11.32 9.81
CA ASN A 178 -18.86 -10.08 9.41
C ASN A 178 -17.39 -10.06 9.84
N ALA A 179 -17.06 -10.65 10.99
CA ALA A 179 -15.67 -10.77 11.43
C ALA A 179 -14.88 -11.70 10.48
N PHE A 180 -15.45 -12.82 10.04
CA PHE A 180 -14.79 -13.78 9.15
C PHE A 180 -14.32 -13.13 7.85
N LYS A 181 -15.18 -12.33 7.22
CA LYS A 181 -14.84 -11.57 6.00
C LYS A 181 -13.68 -10.58 6.19
N SER A 182 -13.43 -10.13 7.41
CA SER A 182 -12.30 -9.21 7.69
C SER A 182 -10.94 -9.91 7.83
N PHE A 183 -10.93 -11.23 8.04
CA PHE A 183 -9.71 -12.03 8.18
C PHE A 183 -9.40 -12.90 6.98
N GLY A 184 -10.37 -13.20 6.13
CA GLY A 184 -10.14 -14.07 4.98
C GLY A 184 -11.38 -14.29 4.13
N THR A 185 -11.28 -15.28 3.26
CA THR A 185 -12.35 -15.66 2.34
C THR A 185 -13.14 -16.83 2.93
N VAL A 186 -14.46 -16.68 3.03
CA VAL A 186 -15.35 -17.78 3.42
C VAL A 186 -15.56 -18.65 2.19
N THR A 187 -15.04 -19.88 2.22
CA THR A 187 -15.10 -20.83 1.09
C THR A 187 -16.35 -21.71 1.15
N ARG A 188 -16.85 -21.99 2.36
CA ARG A 188 -18.10 -22.73 2.61
C ARG A 188 -18.83 -22.12 3.78
N GLU A 189 -20.15 -22.05 3.69
CA GLU A 189 -21.04 -21.65 4.78
C GLU A 189 -22.28 -22.54 4.76
N GLU A 190 -22.71 -22.99 5.93
CA GLU A 190 -23.88 -23.85 6.11
C GLU A 190 -24.59 -23.46 7.40
N TRP A 191 -25.88 -23.14 7.29
CA TRP A 191 -26.76 -22.91 8.44
C TRP A 191 -27.35 -24.24 8.88
N GLN A 192 -27.09 -24.59 10.12
CA GLN A 192 -27.60 -25.81 10.71
C GLN A 192 -29.05 -25.63 11.16
N PRO A 193 -29.84 -26.73 11.27
CA PRO A 193 -31.22 -26.67 11.74
C PRO A 193 -31.39 -26.12 13.16
N ASP A 194 -30.33 -26.19 13.97
CA ASP A 194 -30.24 -25.60 15.32
C ASP A 194 -29.99 -24.08 15.30
N GLY A 195 -29.88 -23.48 14.10
CA GLY A 195 -29.56 -22.06 13.86
C GLY A 195 -28.06 -21.75 13.95
N ALA A 196 -27.20 -22.74 14.21
CA ALA A 196 -25.75 -22.53 14.25
C ALA A 196 -25.18 -22.32 12.84
N LEU A 197 -24.16 -21.49 12.74
CA LEU A 197 -23.42 -21.26 11.50
C LEU A 197 -22.14 -22.10 11.50
N VAL A 198 -22.00 -22.96 10.50
CA VAL A 198 -20.75 -23.66 10.20
C VAL A 198 -20.12 -23.00 8.97
N ALA A 199 -18.87 -22.56 9.08
CA ALA A 199 -18.16 -21.95 7.96
C ALA A 199 -16.73 -22.45 7.85
N VAL A 200 -16.20 -22.48 6.62
CA VAL A 200 -14.79 -22.73 6.35
C VAL A 200 -14.16 -21.44 5.84
N ILE A 201 -13.14 -20.96 6.54
CA ILE A 201 -12.47 -19.71 6.24
C ILE A 201 -11.05 -20.02 5.79
N GLU A 202 -10.68 -19.51 4.63
CA GLU A 202 -9.32 -19.51 4.14
C GLU A 202 -8.67 -18.17 4.49
N MET A 203 -7.57 -18.21 5.25
CA MET A 203 -6.87 -17.02 5.69
C MET A 203 -5.35 -17.25 5.74
N PRO A 204 -4.56 -16.17 5.67
CA PRO A 204 -3.13 -16.24 5.94
C PRO A 204 -2.83 -16.76 7.36
N ALA A 205 -1.90 -17.70 7.46
CA ALA A 205 -1.56 -18.39 8.70
C ALA A 205 -1.10 -17.44 9.81
N GLY A 206 -0.47 -16.32 9.45
CA GLY A 206 -0.03 -15.31 10.41
C GLY A 206 -1.17 -14.58 11.13
N MET A 207 -2.40 -14.63 10.61
CA MET A 207 -3.57 -14.02 11.25
C MET A 207 -4.31 -14.94 12.22
N TYR A 208 -3.92 -16.21 12.31
CA TYR A 208 -4.61 -17.22 13.13
C TYR A 208 -4.83 -16.76 14.58
N GLY A 209 -3.78 -16.30 15.26
CA GLY A 209 -3.90 -15.87 16.67
C GLY A 209 -4.83 -14.67 16.86
N SER A 210 -4.76 -13.67 15.97
CA SER A 210 -5.66 -12.50 16.02
C SER A 210 -7.11 -12.88 15.71
N PHE A 211 -7.31 -13.85 14.81
CA PHE A 211 -8.61 -14.40 14.50
C PHE A 211 -9.22 -15.13 15.69
N THR A 212 -8.49 -16.06 16.31
CA THR A 212 -8.95 -16.83 17.46
C THR A 212 -9.31 -15.92 18.63
N ASP A 213 -8.51 -14.89 18.91
CA ASP A 213 -8.75 -13.96 20.00
C ASP A 213 -10.01 -13.13 19.78
N ARG A 214 -10.19 -12.60 18.56
CA ARG A 214 -11.35 -11.76 18.23
C ARG A 214 -12.64 -12.55 18.26
N VAL A 215 -12.63 -13.76 17.70
CA VAL A 215 -13.82 -14.59 17.64
C VAL A 215 -14.16 -15.18 19.01
N SER A 216 -13.17 -15.57 19.82
CA SER A 216 -13.39 -16.00 21.21
C SER A 216 -14.01 -14.90 22.06
N LYS A 217 -13.54 -13.65 21.92
CA LYS A 217 -14.14 -12.49 22.61
C LYS A 217 -15.58 -12.22 22.18
N MET A 218 -15.89 -12.37 20.90
CA MET A 218 -17.25 -12.14 20.38
C MET A 218 -18.24 -13.23 20.80
N THR A 219 -17.76 -14.46 20.98
CA THR A 219 -18.58 -15.62 21.30
C THR A 219 -18.53 -16.02 22.78
N GLN A 220 -17.88 -15.21 23.62
CA GLN A 220 -17.61 -15.52 25.04
C GLN A 220 -17.01 -16.93 25.25
N GLY A 221 -16.24 -17.42 24.27
CA GLY A 221 -15.61 -18.75 24.30
C GLY A 221 -16.50 -19.92 23.86
N THR A 222 -17.72 -19.68 23.37
CA THR A 222 -18.63 -20.75 22.92
C THR A 222 -18.34 -21.27 21.51
N ILE A 223 -17.34 -20.74 20.81
CA ILE A 223 -17.01 -21.18 19.44
C ILE A 223 -16.27 -22.52 19.42
N GLN A 224 -16.58 -23.37 18.43
CA GLN A 224 -15.74 -24.51 18.07
C GLN A 224 -14.94 -24.19 16.81
N MET A 225 -13.61 -24.40 16.87
CA MET A 225 -12.69 -24.15 15.75
C MET A 225 -11.88 -25.41 15.47
N LYS A 226 -11.71 -25.76 14.20
CA LYS A 226 -10.87 -26.87 13.75
C LYS A 226 -10.05 -26.43 12.55
N VAL A 227 -8.73 -26.52 12.66
CA VAL A 227 -7.83 -26.31 11.53
C VAL A 227 -7.99 -27.47 10.55
N LEU A 228 -8.20 -27.15 9.28
CA LEU A 228 -8.30 -28.08 8.17
C LEU A 228 -6.96 -28.05 7.43
N ASN A 229 -6.29 -29.20 7.37
CA ASN A 229 -5.11 -29.39 6.52
C ASN A 229 -5.56 -29.45 5.05
#